data_AF-A0A9X9X4X6-F1
#
_entry.id   AF-A0A9X9X4X6-F1
#
_cell.length_a   1.000
_cell.length_b   1.000
_cell.length_c   1.000
_cell.angle_alpha   90.00
_cell.angle_beta   90.00
_cell.angle_gamma   90.00
#
_symmetry.space_group_name_H-M   'P 1'
#
loop_
_entity.id
_entity.type
_entity.pdbx_description
1 polymer ?
#
loop_
_entity_poly.entity_id
_entity_poly.type
_entity_poly.pdbx_seq_one_letter_code
_entity_poly.pdbx_strand_id
1 'polypeptide(L)'
;AAAREQAAREAGAREQAAREQAAREQAAREQAARDRAARDQAAREQATRDQAARDQAAREQAAREQATRDQAARDQAAREQATRDQAAREAAAREQAAREEAARQQQLALARLDLRAAAQALAVGTPCSLIAWSATDRNMTLSGVVRRGDDALVRQGLATRGVPEDVARLNLTAFDGPYCPALDLLRPVLGPAGAAPSVEVVGRLPLQKGELMRLDVQMPDWPAHLYVAYFMQSGQVANLVPSALQTAGARVRLGEPQGSFTGWEVDEPFGTDLAVVITTDRPLFGNSRPVVETQDAYLAALAAALRNARASGTRVVVRPVVVETIARR
;
A
#
# COMPACT_ATOMS: atom_id res chain seq x y z
N ALA A 1 -126.97 -80.65 -6.67
CA ALA A 1 -125.55 -80.85 -6.29
C ALA A 1 -124.57 -80.12 -7.22
N ALA A 2 -124.81 -80.00 -8.54
CA ALA A 2 -123.85 -79.39 -9.47
C ALA A 2 -123.65 -77.85 -9.37
N ALA A 3 -124.69 -77.07 -9.03
CA ALA A 3 -124.61 -75.60 -9.07
C ALA A 3 -123.81 -74.95 -7.91
N ARG A 4 -123.67 -75.61 -6.75
CA ARG A 4 -122.93 -75.06 -5.59
C ARG A 4 -121.41 -75.32 -5.68
N GLU A 5 -121.01 -76.38 -6.38
CA GLU A 5 -119.59 -76.70 -6.59
C GLU A 5 -118.97 -75.81 -7.68
N GLN A 6 -119.75 -75.41 -8.67
CA GLN A 6 -119.33 -74.51 -9.75
C GLN A 6 -119.13 -73.06 -9.23
N ALA A 7 -120.01 -72.58 -8.35
CA ALA A 7 -119.88 -71.26 -7.72
C ALA A 7 -118.68 -71.15 -6.75
N ALA A 8 -118.34 -72.21 -6.02
CA ALA A 8 -117.17 -72.23 -5.13
C ALA A 8 -115.85 -72.27 -5.92
N ARG A 9 -115.81 -72.97 -7.07
CA ARG A 9 -114.66 -73.00 -7.97
C ARG A 9 -114.46 -71.65 -8.69
N GLU A 10 -115.54 -70.97 -9.09
CA GLU A 10 -115.47 -69.63 -9.68
C GLU A 10 -115.05 -68.55 -8.67
N ALA A 11 -115.52 -68.62 -7.42
CA ALA A 11 -115.09 -67.70 -6.36
C ALA A 11 -113.60 -67.88 -6.01
N GLY A 12 -113.12 -69.12 -5.89
CA GLY A 12 -111.70 -69.43 -5.69
C GLY A 12 -110.83 -68.97 -6.86
N ALA A 13 -111.28 -69.18 -8.10
CA ALA A 13 -110.57 -68.71 -9.30
C ALA A 13 -110.49 -67.17 -9.38
N ARG A 14 -111.55 -66.46 -8.98
CA ARG A 14 -111.57 -64.97 -8.94
C ARG A 14 -110.67 -64.41 -7.83
N GLU A 15 -110.66 -65.03 -6.65
CA GLU A 15 -109.77 -64.62 -5.56
C GLU A 15 -108.30 -64.88 -5.91
N GLN A 16 -108.01 -66.01 -6.55
CA GLN A 16 -106.67 -66.36 -7.00
C GLN A 16 -106.17 -65.42 -8.11
N ALA A 17 -107.04 -65.06 -9.08
CA ALA A 17 -106.75 -64.06 -10.10
C ALA A 17 -106.53 -62.65 -9.51
N ALA A 18 -107.32 -62.24 -8.52
CA ALA A 18 -107.15 -60.97 -7.84
C ALA A 18 -105.84 -60.90 -7.03
N ARG A 19 -105.45 -62.01 -6.36
CA ARG A 19 -104.16 -62.12 -5.66
C ARG A 19 -102.98 -62.13 -6.63
N GLU A 20 -103.07 -62.82 -7.77
CA GLU A 20 -102.05 -62.76 -8.82
C GLU A 20 -101.91 -61.36 -9.40
N GLN A 21 -103.02 -60.65 -9.64
CA GLN A 21 -103.01 -59.29 -10.16
C GLN A 21 -102.40 -58.30 -9.16
N ALA A 22 -102.76 -58.40 -7.87
CA ALA A 22 -102.17 -57.61 -6.80
C ALA A 22 -100.66 -57.90 -6.64
N ALA A 23 -100.25 -59.17 -6.73
CA ALA A 23 -98.84 -59.57 -6.69
C ALA A 23 -98.07 -59.03 -7.90
N ARG A 24 -98.66 -59.03 -9.10
CA ARG A 24 -98.06 -58.45 -10.31
C ARG A 24 -97.95 -56.93 -10.24
N GLU A 25 -98.96 -56.23 -9.74
CA GLU A 25 -98.88 -54.79 -9.52
C GLU A 25 -97.84 -54.41 -8.46
N GLN A 26 -97.74 -55.18 -7.37
CA GLN A 26 -96.73 -54.95 -6.35
C GLN A 26 -95.31 -55.20 -6.89
N ALA A 27 -95.10 -56.29 -7.63
CA ALA A 27 -93.84 -56.56 -8.31
C ALA A 27 -93.48 -55.48 -9.34
N ALA A 28 -94.45 -54.99 -10.11
CA ALA A 28 -94.25 -53.90 -11.05
C ALA A 28 -93.89 -52.56 -10.34
N ARG A 29 -94.52 -52.27 -9.20
CA ARG A 29 -94.19 -51.08 -8.38
C ARG A 29 -92.81 -51.18 -7.75
N GLU A 30 -92.43 -52.33 -7.21
CA GLU A 30 -91.09 -52.56 -6.68
C GLU A 30 -90.02 -52.45 -7.78
N GLN A 31 -90.29 -53.00 -8.98
CA GLN A 31 -89.39 -52.88 -10.11
C GLN A 31 -89.24 -51.42 -10.55
N ALA A 32 -90.35 -50.67 -10.67
CA ALA A 32 -90.31 -49.25 -11.01
C ALA A 32 -89.57 -48.41 -9.94
N ALA A 33 -89.72 -48.74 -8.66
CA ALA A 33 -89.00 -48.10 -7.57
C ALA A 33 -87.48 -48.41 -7.63
N ARG A 34 -87.10 -49.65 -7.93
CA ARG A 34 -85.69 -50.05 -8.12
C ARG A 34 -85.07 -49.37 -9.34
N ASP A 35 -85.77 -49.32 -10.46
CA ASP A 35 -85.29 -48.66 -11.68
C ASP A 35 -85.10 -47.15 -11.45
N ARG A 36 -86.01 -46.52 -10.69
CA ARG A 36 -85.90 -45.09 -10.32
C ARG A 36 -84.72 -44.84 -9.37
N ALA A 37 -84.54 -45.68 -8.35
CA ALA A 37 -83.40 -45.60 -7.45
C ALA A 37 -82.06 -45.81 -8.19
N ALA A 38 -82.01 -46.76 -9.13
CA ALA A 38 -80.83 -47.01 -9.97
C ALA A 38 -80.51 -45.81 -10.87
N ARG A 39 -81.53 -45.16 -11.47
CA ARG A 39 -81.34 -43.93 -12.26
C ARG A 39 -80.86 -42.76 -11.42
N ASP A 40 -81.43 -42.57 -10.23
CA ASP A 40 -81.02 -41.49 -9.32
C ASP A 40 -79.58 -41.71 -8.83
N GLN A 41 -79.18 -42.96 -8.55
CA GLN A 41 -77.80 -43.30 -8.21
C GLN A 41 -76.85 -43.02 -9.39
N ALA A 42 -77.19 -43.47 -10.60
CA ALA A 42 -76.39 -43.22 -11.79
C ALA A 42 -76.24 -41.72 -12.09
N ALA A 43 -77.31 -40.94 -11.91
CA ALA A 43 -77.28 -39.49 -12.07
C ALA A 43 -76.38 -38.80 -11.03
N ARG A 44 -76.40 -39.26 -9.77
CA ARG A 44 -75.50 -38.75 -8.71
C ARG A 44 -74.05 -39.09 -8.98
N GLU A 45 -73.76 -40.34 -9.35
CA GLU A 45 -72.40 -40.77 -9.71
C GLU A 45 -71.86 -39.95 -10.89
N GLN A 46 -72.68 -39.71 -11.91
CA GLN A 46 -72.31 -38.86 -13.04
C GLN A 46 -72.04 -37.41 -12.60
N ALA A 47 -72.90 -36.82 -11.77
CA ALA A 47 -72.70 -35.47 -11.24
C ALA A 47 -71.41 -35.35 -10.42
N THR A 48 -71.07 -36.36 -9.60
CA THR A 48 -69.78 -36.38 -8.88
C THR A 48 -68.58 -36.52 -9.80
N ARG A 49 -68.68 -37.32 -10.88
CA ARG A 49 -67.60 -37.45 -11.88
C ARG A 49 -67.39 -36.15 -12.64
N ASP A 50 -68.46 -35.51 -13.07
CA ASP A 50 -68.39 -34.23 -13.78
C ASP A 50 -67.81 -33.13 -12.88
N GLN A 51 -68.20 -33.09 -11.59
CA GLN A 51 -67.62 -32.17 -10.62
C GLN A 51 -66.12 -32.42 -10.41
N ALA A 52 -65.73 -33.68 -10.21
CA ALA A 52 -64.32 -34.05 -10.05
C ALA A 52 -63.47 -33.70 -11.29
N ALA A 53 -64.03 -33.90 -12.49
CA ALA A 53 -63.36 -33.53 -13.74
C ALA A 53 -63.19 -32.00 -13.87
N ARG A 54 -64.19 -31.21 -13.48
CA ARG A 54 -64.10 -29.74 -13.45
C ARG A 54 -63.06 -29.25 -12.44
N ASP A 55 -63.07 -29.82 -11.24
CA ASP A 55 -62.11 -29.45 -10.19
C ASP A 55 -60.68 -29.81 -10.60
N GLN A 56 -60.46 -30.94 -11.27
CA GLN A 56 -59.17 -31.31 -11.84
C GLN A 56 -58.74 -30.32 -12.93
N ALA A 57 -59.61 -30.00 -13.88
CA ALA A 57 -59.30 -29.05 -14.95
C ALA A 57 -58.96 -27.66 -14.40
N ALA A 58 -59.68 -27.19 -13.38
CA ALA A 58 -59.39 -25.93 -12.71
C ALA A 58 -58.03 -25.93 -12.01
N ARG A 59 -57.66 -27.03 -11.35
CA ARG A 59 -56.33 -27.19 -10.71
C ARG A 59 -55.19 -27.22 -11.72
N GLU A 60 -55.37 -27.94 -12.82
CA GLU A 60 -54.38 -27.98 -13.90
C GLU A 60 -54.18 -26.60 -14.54
N GLN A 61 -55.27 -25.85 -14.76
CA GLN A 61 -55.17 -24.48 -15.26
C GLN A 61 -54.44 -23.56 -14.27
N ALA A 62 -54.81 -23.60 -12.98
CA ALA A 62 -54.13 -22.80 -11.95
C ALA A 62 -52.63 -23.14 -11.84
N ALA A 63 -52.27 -24.43 -11.93
CA ALA A 63 -50.87 -24.87 -11.92
C ALA A 63 -50.10 -24.36 -13.15
N ARG A 64 -50.71 -24.35 -14.35
CA ARG A 64 -50.10 -23.80 -15.57
C ARG A 64 -49.90 -22.28 -15.51
N GLU A 65 -50.88 -21.56 -14.96
CA GLU A 65 -50.77 -20.11 -14.75
C GLU A 65 -49.68 -19.77 -13.73
N GLN A 66 -49.55 -20.55 -12.65
CA GLN A 66 -48.48 -20.36 -11.68
C GLN A 66 -47.11 -20.64 -12.30
N ALA A 67 -46.96 -21.73 -13.07
CA ALA A 67 -45.70 -22.06 -13.72
C ALA A 67 -45.24 -20.98 -14.72
N THR A 68 -46.17 -20.39 -15.49
CA THR A 68 -45.84 -19.29 -16.41
C THR A 68 -45.45 -18.02 -15.67
N ARG A 69 -46.10 -17.68 -14.54
CA ARG A 69 -45.71 -16.55 -13.69
C ARG A 69 -44.32 -16.74 -13.08
N ASP A 70 -44.04 -17.92 -12.54
CA ASP A 70 -42.74 -18.23 -11.94
C ASP A 70 -41.61 -18.16 -12.98
N GLN A 71 -41.87 -18.63 -14.20
CA GLN A 71 -40.89 -18.54 -15.29
C GLN A 71 -40.66 -17.10 -15.73
N ALA A 72 -41.72 -16.29 -15.87
CA ALA A 72 -41.58 -14.87 -16.19
C ALA A 72 -40.79 -14.10 -15.10
N ALA A 73 -41.03 -14.40 -13.82
CA ALA A 73 -40.29 -13.82 -12.71
C ALA A 73 -38.79 -14.20 -12.73
N ARG A 74 -38.46 -15.46 -13.04
CA ARG A 74 -37.07 -15.91 -13.19
C ARG A 74 -36.37 -15.24 -14.36
N ASP A 75 -37.04 -15.13 -15.51
CA ASP A 75 -36.50 -14.48 -16.70
C ASP A 75 -36.26 -12.98 -16.44
N GLN A 76 -37.16 -12.32 -15.72
CA GLN A 76 -36.96 -10.93 -15.31
C GLN A 76 -35.76 -10.80 -14.36
N ALA A 77 -35.68 -11.63 -13.32
CA ALA A 77 -34.55 -11.61 -12.38
C ALA A 77 -33.20 -11.87 -13.08
N ALA A 78 -33.17 -12.79 -14.05
CA ALA A 78 -31.97 -13.08 -14.84
C ALA A 78 -31.55 -11.88 -15.71
N ARG A 79 -32.51 -11.17 -16.34
CA ARG A 79 -32.24 -9.96 -17.13
C ARG A 79 -31.74 -8.82 -16.26
N GLU A 80 -32.35 -8.60 -15.10
CA GLU A 80 -31.91 -7.60 -14.14
C GLU A 80 -30.48 -7.89 -13.65
N GLN A 81 -30.18 -9.16 -13.34
CA GLN A 81 -28.84 -9.57 -12.94
C GLN A 81 -27.82 -9.35 -14.07
N ALA A 82 -28.14 -9.75 -15.30
CA ALA A 82 -27.27 -9.53 -16.45
C ALA A 82 -26.99 -8.03 -16.69
N THR A 83 -28.01 -7.19 -16.51
CA THR A 83 -27.87 -5.72 -16.62
C THR A 83 -26.97 -5.16 -15.53
N ARG A 84 -27.13 -5.61 -14.28
CA ARG A 84 -26.27 -5.22 -13.16
C ARG A 84 -24.82 -5.66 -13.36
N ASP A 85 -24.61 -6.89 -13.82
CA ASP A 85 -23.28 -7.43 -14.07
C ASP A 85 -22.58 -6.67 -15.21
N GLN A 86 -23.33 -6.30 -16.27
CA GLN A 86 -22.79 -5.47 -17.34
C GLN A 86 -22.41 -4.07 -16.83
N ALA A 87 -23.29 -3.41 -16.07
CA ALA A 87 -23.01 -2.10 -15.50
C ALA A 87 -21.78 -2.12 -14.57
N ALA A 88 -21.63 -3.18 -13.77
CA ALA A 88 -20.47 -3.36 -12.89
C ALA A 88 -19.17 -3.53 -13.70
N ARG A 89 -19.19 -4.31 -14.80
CA ARG A 89 -18.03 -4.47 -15.69
C ARG A 89 -17.65 -3.17 -16.38
N GLU A 90 -18.63 -2.41 -16.87
CA GLU A 90 -18.39 -1.10 -17.48
C GLU A 90 -17.82 -0.09 -16.47
N ALA A 91 -18.32 -0.08 -15.24
CA ALA A 91 -17.79 0.77 -14.18
C ALA A 91 -16.32 0.41 -13.84
N ALA A 92 -16.01 -0.87 -13.67
CA ALA A 92 -14.65 -1.33 -13.42
C ALA A 92 -13.70 -0.99 -14.58
N ALA A 93 -14.14 -1.14 -15.83
CA ALA A 93 -13.36 -0.77 -17.00
C ALA A 93 -13.09 0.74 -17.07
N ARG A 94 -14.08 1.58 -16.75
CA ARG A 94 -13.91 3.04 -16.68
C ARG A 94 -12.94 3.45 -15.57
N GLU A 95 -13.03 2.83 -14.40
CA GLU A 95 -12.11 3.10 -13.30
C GLU A 95 -10.67 2.72 -13.66
N GLN A 96 -10.48 1.55 -14.29
CA GLN A 96 -9.16 1.13 -14.76
C GLN A 96 -8.60 2.09 -15.81
N ALA A 97 -9.40 2.48 -16.82
CA ALA A 97 -8.98 3.44 -17.83
C ALA A 97 -8.60 4.80 -17.23
N ALA A 98 -9.37 5.28 -16.25
CA ALA A 98 -9.06 6.53 -15.54
C ALA A 98 -7.74 6.43 -14.74
N ARG A 99 -7.48 5.29 -14.09
CA ARG A 99 -6.20 5.04 -13.39
C ARG A 99 -5.02 4.99 -14.36
N GLU A 100 -5.18 4.32 -15.50
CA GLU A 100 -4.16 4.24 -16.54
C GLU A 100 -3.88 5.62 -17.17
N GLU A 101 -4.91 6.42 -17.42
CA GLU A 101 -4.76 7.78 -17.92
C GLU A 101 -4.06 8.68 -16.89
N ALA A 102 -4.45 8.62 -15.62
CA ALA A 102 -3.79 9.35 -14.54
C ALA A 102 -2.30 8.97 -14.41
N ALA A 103 -1.98 7.68 -14.46
CA ALA A 103 -0.60 7.19 -14.44
C ALA A 103 0.20 7.69 -15.66
N ARG A 104 -0.41 7.71 -16.85
CA ARG A 104 0.23 8.23 -18.07
C ARG A 104 0.46 9.74 -17.98
N GLN A 105 -0.51 10.50 -17.49
CA GLN A 105 -0.36 11.95 -17.28
C GLN A 105 0.75 12.24 -16.25
N GLN A 106 0.81 11.47 -15.15
CA GLN A 106 1.88 11.58 -14.17
C GLN A 106 3.26 11.27 -14.77
N GLN A 107 3.38 10.21 -15.58
CA GLN A 107 4.63 9.89 -16.29
C GLN A 107 5.07 10.99 -17.25
N LEU A 108 4.13 11.59 -18.01
CA LEU A 108 4.44 12.71 -18.91
C LEU A 108 4.84 13.98 -18.16
N ALA A 109 4.25 14.23 -16.99
CA ALA A 109 4.65 15.34 -16.12
C ALA A 109 6.09 15.14 -15.61
N LEU A 110 6.41 13.94 -15.10
CA LEU A 110 7.77 13.58 -14.66
C LEU A 110 8.79 13.63 -15.79
N ALA A 111 8.46 13.20 -17.00
CA ALA A 111 9.36 13.27 -18.14
C ALA A 111 9.74 14.70 -18.55
N ARG A 112 8.96 15.71 -18.14
CA ARG A 112 9.27 17.14 -18.35
C ARG A 112 10.12 17.75 -17.23
N LEU A 113 10.19 17.09 -16.08
CA LEU A 113 10.99 17.56 -14.95
C LEU A 113 12.46 17.21 -15.20
N ASP A 114 13.30 18.24 -15.30
CA ASP A 114 14.74 18.05 -15.22
C ASP A 114 15.14 17.88 -13.75
N LEU A 115 15.02 16.64 -13.27
CA LEU A 115 15.37 16.26 -11.89
C LEU A 115 16.84 16.55 -11.58
N ARG A 116 17.72 16.47 -12.58
CA ARG A 116 19.15 16.76 -12.44
C ARG A 116 19.38 18.25 -12.21
N ALA A 117 18.79 19.11 -13.04
CA ALA A 117 18.88 20.56 -12.88
C ALA A 117 18.21 21.02 -11.57
N ALA A 118 17.07 20.43 -11.20
CA ALA A 118 16.41 20.71 -9.93
C ALA A 118 17.31 20.36 -8.73
N ALA A 119 17.87 19.14 -8.69
CA ALA A 119 18.75 18.70 -7.62
C ALA A 119 20.01 19.59 -7.52
N GLN A 120 20.63 19.93 -8.66
CA GLN A 120 21.78 20.82 -8.70
C GLN A 120 21.44 22.22 -8.18
N ALA A 121 20.32 22.80 -8.63
CA ALA A 121 19.90 24.13 -8.21
C ALA A 121 19.61 24.20 -6.72
N LEU A 122 19.02 23.15 -6.13
CA LEU A 122 18.77 23.07 -4.69
C LEU A 122 20.07 22.89 -3.90
N ALA A 123 20.96 22.01 -4.35
CA ALA A 123 22.24 21.77 -3.69
C ALA A 123 23.15 23.01 -3.66
N VAL A 124 23.06 23.89 -4.66
CA VAL A 124 23.85 25.13 -4.74
C VAL A 124 23.09 26.32 -4.14
N GLY A 125 21.76 26.35 -4.24
CA GLY A 125 20.93 27.47 -3.85
C GLY A 125 20.63 27.55 -2.35
N THR A 126 20.82 26.48 -1.58
CA THR A 126 20.62 26.49 -0.14
C THR A 126 21.84 27.08 0.58
N PRO A 127 21.71 28.25 1.25
CA PRO A 127 22.83 28.90 1.91
C PRO A 127 23.36 28.06 3.08
N CYS A 128 24.63 28.23 3.44
CA CYS A 128 25.27 27.53 4.57
C CYS A 128 24.93 26.03 4.64
N SER A 129 25.04 25.35 3.50
CA SER A 129 24.72 23.93 3.39
C SER A 129 25.78 23.18 2.57
N LEU A 130 25.83 21.87 2.79
CA LEU A 130 26.63 20.95 1.99
C LEU A 130 25.77 19.74 1.63
N ILE A 131 25.05 19.87 0.52
CA ILE A 131 24.06 18.91 0.06
C ILE A 131 24.64 18.16 -1.14
N ALA A 132 24.91 16.88 -0.95
CA ALA A 132 25.22 15.98 -2.04
C ALA A 132 23.93 15.58 -2.73
N TRP A 133 24.01 15.32 -4.03
CA TRP A 133 22.84 14.93 -4.79
C TRP A 133 23.15 13.82 -5.79
N SER A 134 22.12 13.07 -6.13
CA SER A 134 22.09 12.14 -7.25
C SER A 134 20.70 12.20 -7.88
N ALA A 135 20.62 12.05 -9.19
CA ALA A 135 19.36 12.09 -9.92
C ALA A 135 19.39 11.10 -11.07
N THR A 136 18.26 10.41 -11.24
CA THR A 136 17.91 9.61 -12.41
C THR A 136 16.72 10.27 -13.11
N ASP A 137 16.21 9.66 -14.18
CA ASP A 137 15.00 10.16 -14.86
C ASP A 137 13.72 10.02 -14.02
N ARG A 138 13.76 9.27 -12.91
CA ARG A 138 12.57 8.93 -12.10
C ARG A 138 12.67 9.34 -10.64
N ASN A 139 13.86 9.53 -10.11
CA ASN A 139 14.07 9.86 -8.70
C ASN A 139 15.27 10.78 -8.53
N MET A 140 15.25 11.53 -7.44
CA MET A 140 16.43 12.26 -6.97
C MET A 140 16.64 12.00 -5.49
N THR A 141 17.89 12.10 -5.05
CA THR A 141 18.27 12.07 -3.65
C THR A 141 19.07 13.32 -3.34
N LEU A 142 18.70 14.00 -2.25
CA LEU A 142 19.45 15.09 -1.64
C LEU A 142 19.87 14.62 -0.26
N SER A 143 21.16 14.63 0.03
CA SER A 143 21.69 14.13 1.31
C SER A 143 22.85 14.97 1.79
N GLY A 144 22.84 15.34 3.06
CA GLY A 144 23.92 16.16 3.62
C GLY A 144 23.46 16.97 4.83
N VAL A 145 24.10 18.11 5.02
CA VAL A 145 23.88 18.96 6.20
C VAL A 145 23.38 20.33 5.79
N VAL A 146 22.44 20.85 6.57
CA VAL A 146 21.80 22.16 6.38
C VAL A 146 21.74 22.89 7.71
N ARG A 147 21.71 24.21 7.68
CA ARG A 147 21.42 24.98 8.89
C ARG A 147 20.00 24.62 9.38
N ARG A 148 19.80 24.59 10.70
CA ARG A 148 18.48 24.35 11.28
C ARG A 148 17.44 25.31 10.72
N GLY A 149 16.35 24.76 10.17
CA GLY A 149 15.27 25.49 9.51
C GLY A 149 15.39 25.57 7.98
N ASP A 150 16.58 25.38 7.40
CA ASP A 150 16.80 25.50 5.95
C ASP A 150 16.33 24.27 5.16
N ASP A 151 15.98 23.16 5.83
CA ASP A 151 15.33 22.02 5.19
C ASP A 151 13.96 22.40 4.59
N ALA A 152 13.27 23.35 5.21
CA ALA A 152 12.02 23.91 4.69
C ALA A 152 12.25 24.65 3.35
N LEU A 153 13.40 25.33 3.18
CA LEU A 153 13.77 25.99 1.93
C LEU A 153 14.02 24.98 0.81
N VAL A 154 14.63 23.83 1.12
CA VAL A 154 14.82 22.74 0.16
C VAL A 154 13.47 22.16 -0.27
N ARG A 155 12.56 21.89 0.68
CA ARG A 155 11.20 21.39 0.40
C ARG A 155 10.40 22.38 -0.44
N GLN A 156 10.43 23.66 -0.09
CA GLN A 156 9.79 24.72 -0.87
C GLN A 156 10.40 24.81 -2.29
N GLY A 157 11.72 24.67 -2.40
CA GLY A 157 12.42 24.66 -3.67
C GLY A 157 12.06 23.48 -4.58
N LEU A 158 11.72 22.31 -4.01
CA LEU A 158 11.16 21.16 -4.73
C LEU A 158 9.74 21.44 -5.20
N ALA A 159 8.88 21.92 -4.29
CA ALA A 159 7.48 22.22 -4.59
C ALA A 159 7.32 23.27 -5.71
N THR A 160 8.12 24.34 -5.66
CA THR A 160 8.13 25.39 -6.70
C THR A 160 8.57 24.89 -8.07
N ARG A 161 9.36 23.80 -8.12
CA ARG A 161 9.77 23.13 -9.36
C ARG A 161 8.79 22.05 -9.79
N GLY A 162 7.73 21.79 -9.03
CA GLY A 162 6.76 20.73 -9.29
C GLY A 162 7.31 19.33 -9.07
N VAL A 163 8.39 19.17 -8.29
CA VAL A 163 8.95 17.85 -7.95
C VAL A 163 8.08 17.21 -6.87
N PRO A 164 7.46 16.04 -7.12
CA PRO A 164 6.68 15.33 -6.11
C PRO A 164 7.53 14.83 -4.92
N GLU A 165 6.94 14.73 -3.74
CA GLU A 165 7.65 14.29 -2.53
C GLU A 165 8.13 12.83 -2.59
N ASP A 166 7.39 11.95 -3.28
CA ASP A 166 7.76 10.54 -3.47
C ASP A 166 8.92 10.35 -4.46
N VAL A 167 9.18 11.35 -5.31
CA VAL A 167 10.28 11.37 -6.28
C VAL A 167 11.59 11.86 -5.65
N ALA A 168 11.51 12.74 -4.65
CA ALA A 168 12.66 13.37 -4.01
C ALA A 168 12.93 12.81 -2.61
N ARG A 169 13.97 11.98 -2.47
CA ARG A 169 14.42 11.50 -1.16
C ARG A 169 15.30 12.55 -0.48
N LEU A 170 14.87 13.03 0.69
CA LEU A 170 15.60 14.00 1.50
C LEU A 170 16.21 13.34 2.73
N ASN A 171 17.55 13.32 2.82
CA ASN A 171 18.30 12.90 4.00
C ASN A 171 19.16 14.08 4.49
N LEU A 172 18.51 15.10 5.04
CA LEU A 172 19.14 16.33 5.48
C LEU A 172 19.22 16.36 7.00
N THR A 173 20.40 16.64 7.55
CA THR A 173 20.60 16.79 8.99
C THR A 173 20.87 18.25 9.33
N ALA A 174 20.13 18.77 10.31
CA ALA A 174 20.23 20.15 10.74
C ALA A 174 21.42 20.38 11.69
N PHE A 175 22.08 21.55 11.60
CA PHE A 175 23.08 22.01 12.57
C PHE A 175 22.88 23.48 12.96
N ASP A 176 23.44 23.89 14.10
CA ASP A 176 23.42 25.28 14.61
C ASP A 176 24.81 25.94 14.63
N GLY A 177 25.90 25.17 14.49
CA GLY A 177 27.28 25.66 14.67
C GLY A 177 27.84 26.54 13.53
N PRO A 178 29.03 27.14 13.74
CA PRO A 178 29.65 28.12 12.84
C PRO A 178 30.34 27.48 11.62
N TYR A 179 29.70 26.50 10.98
CA TYR A 179 30.37 25.63 10.01
C TYR A 179 30.27 26.11 8.56
N CYS A 180 29.54 27.19 8.25
CA CYS A 180 29.36 27.64 6.86
C CYS A 180 30.67 27.79 6.07
N PRO A 181 31.74 28.42 6.62
CA PRO A 181 33.00 28.55 5.89
C PRO A 181 33.62 27.20 5.53
N ALA A 182 33.48 26.20 6.40
CA ALA A 182 33.92 24.83 6.13
C ALA A 182 33.09 24.19 5.01
N LEU A 183 31.75 24.30 5.09
CA LEU A 183 30.85 23.75 4.09
C LEU A 183 31.08 24.37 2.70
N ASP A 184 31.30 25.68 2.63
CA ASP A 184 31.62 26.38 1.37
C ASP A 184 32.93 25.89 0.76
N LEU A 185 33.96 25.70 1.58
CA LEU A 185 35.25 25.19 1.14
C LEU A 185 35.19 23.74 0.63
N LEU A 186 34.35 22.92 1.24
CA LEU A 186 34.20 21.49 0.95
C LEU A 186 33.32 21.20 -0.27
N ARG A 187 32.43 22.13 -0.66
CA ARG A 187 31.47 21.95 -1.76
C ARG A 187 32.07 21.42 -3.07
N PRO A 188 33.25 21.90 -3.55
CA PRO A 188 33.82 21.42 -4.82
C PRO A 188 34.30 19.97 -4.80
N VAL A 189 34.51 19.38 -3.61
CA VAL A 189 35.02 18.01 -3.43
C VAL A 189 33.98 17.09 -2.79
N LEU A 190 32.73 17.52 -2.70
CA LEU A 190 31.61 16.72 -2.23
C LEU A 190 31.26 15.62 -3.25
N GLY A 191 31.29 14.37 -2.81
CA GLY A 191 30.87 13.24 -3.64
C GLY A 191 29.35 13.25 -3.86
N PRO A 192 28.85 12.61 -4.94
CA PRO A 192 27.41 12.43 -5.17
C PRO A 192 26.70 11.80 -3.96
N ALA A 193 25.38 11.98 -3.87
CA ALA A 193 24.60 11.33 -2.81
C ALA A 193 24.73 9.81 -2.91
N GLY A 194 25.00 9.15 -1.78
CA GLY A 194 25.22 7.71 -1.70
C GLY A 194 26.62 7.23 -2.13
N ALA A 195 27.46 8.10 -2.69
CA ALA A 195 28.84 7.74 -3.01
C ALA A 195 29.69 7.63 -1.73
N ALA A 196 30.61 6.67 -1.73
CA ALA A 196 31.59 6.51 -0.66
C ALA A 196 32.57 7.73 -0.61
N PRO A 197 33.03 8.13 0.59
CA PRO A 197 32.78 7.48 1.87
C PRO A 197 31.34 7.70 2.35
N SER A 198 30.70 6.62 2.80
CA SER A 198 29.47 6.71 3.60
C SER A 198 29.84 6.61 5.06
N VAL A 199 29.17 7.40 5.88
CA VAL A 199 29.54 7.58 7.28
C VAL A 199 28.26 7.51 8.09
N GLU A 200 28.27 6.66 9.12
CA GLU A 200 27.16 6.49 10.04
C GLU A 200 27.66 6.71 11.47
N VAL A 201 26.93 7.51 12.25
CA VAL A 201 27.20 7.63 13.69
C VAL A 201 26.60 6.41 14.37
N VAL A 202 27.42 5.69 15.12
CA VAL A 202 27.01 4.47 15.81
C VAL A 202 26.25 4.83 17.08
N GLY A 203 25.08 4.22 17.26
CA GLY A 203 24.23 4.40 18.43
C GLY A 203 23.01 5.25 18.12
N ARG A 204 22.35 5.73 19.17
CA ARG A 204 21.14 6.56 19.05
C ARG A 204 21.52 8.02 19.28
N LEU A 205 21.29 8.87 18.29
CA LEU A 205 21.41 10.32 18.44
C LEU A 205 20.18 10.91 19.18
N PRO A 206 20.34 12.00 19.95
CA PRO A 206 21.61 12.64 20.29
C PRO A 206 22.42 11.83 21.32
N LEU A 207 23.76 11.88 21.22
CA LEU A 207 24.66 11.22 22.18
C LEU A 207 24.64 11.96 23.53
N GLN A 208 24.74 11.23 24.62
CA GLN A 208 24.76 11.80 25.98
C GLN A 208 26.19 11.98 26.50
N LYS A 209 26.39 12.92 27.43
CA LYS A 209 27.65 13.07 28.18
C LYS A 209 28.16 11.71 28.69
N GLY A 210 29.42 11.40 28.42
CA GLY A 210 30.07 10.15 28.80
C GLY A 210 29.85 8.99 27.82
N GLU A 211 29.01 9.14 26.80
CA GLU A 211 28.94 8.15 25.72
C GLU A 211 30.12 8.30 24.77
N LEU A 212 30.56 7.18 24.18
CA LEU A 212 31.61 7.18 23.17
C LEU A 212 31.03 7.46 21.78
N MET A 213 31.46 8.56 21.17
CA MET A 213 31.24 8.85 19.76
C MET A 213 32.01 7.86 18.90
N ARG A 214 31.27 7.12 18.08
CA ARG A 214 31.81 6.11 17.16
C ARG A 214 31.25 6.33 15.77
N LEU A 215 32.09 6.09 14.77
CA LEU A 215 31.73 6.27 13.36
C LEU A 215 32.00 4.97 12.61
N ASP A 216 31.03 4.51 11.84
CA ASP A 216 31.22 3.51 10.80
C ASP A 216 31.48 4.22 9.46
N VAL A 217 32.65 3.98 8.89
CA VAL A 217 33.05 4.55 7.60
C VAL A 217 33.18 3.42 6.57
N GLN A 218 32.34 3.47 5.54
CA GLN A 218 32.52 2.64 4.35
C GLN A 218 33.45 3.38 3.38
N MET A 219 34.65 2.84 3.18
CA MET A 219 35.65 3.38 2.27
C MET A 219 35.22 3.24 0.81
N PRO A 220 35.72 4.10 -0.09
CA PRO A 220 35.48 3.97 -1.52
C PRO A 220 36.14 2.71 -2.10
N ASP A 221 35.78 2.39 -3.34
CA ASP A 221 36.24 1.22 -4.11
C ASP A 221 37.70 1.31 -4.60
N TRP A 222 38.47 2.25 -4.05
CA TRP A 222 39.89 2.46 -4.31
C TRP A 222 40.65 2.69 -3.00
N PRO A 223 41.93 2.28 -2.89
CA PRO A 223 42.75 2.51 -1.69
C PRO A 223 42.90 4.00 -1.41
N ALA A 224 42.57 4.44 -0.19
CA ALA A 224 42.45 5.84 0.15
C ALA A 224 43.05 6.17 1.52
N HIS A 225 43.67 7.33 1.64
CA HIS A 225 43.96 7.97 2.91
C HIS A 225 42.67 8.52 3.51
N LEU A 226 42.33 8.06 4.71
CA LEU A 226 41.20 8.51 5.52
C LEU A 226 41.63 9.63 6.47
N TYR A 227 40.87 10.71 6.47
CA TYR A 227 40.96 11.79 7.44
C TYR A 227 39.60 12.00 8.10
N VAL A 228 39.60 12.28 9.39
CA VAL A 228 38.40 12.67 10.14
C VAL A 228 38.74 13.91 10.95
N ALA A 229 38.11 15.02 10.61
CA ALA A 229 38.21 16.28 11.33
C ALA A 229 36.88 16.59 12.01
N TYR A 230 36.92 16.89 13.30
CA TYR A 230 35.74 17.15 14.12
C TYR A 230 35.68 18.63 14.49
N PHE A 231 34.79 19.36 13.82
CA PHE A 231 34.56 20.77 14.03
C PHE A 231 33.59 20.95 15.19
N MET A 232 34.07 21.64 16.22
CA MET A 232 33.34 21.89 17.44
C MET A 232 32.67 23.26 17.40
N GLN A 233 31.53 23.40 18.06
CA GLN A 233 30.84 24.68 18.18
C GLN A 233 31.69 25.77 18.86
N SER A 234 32.70 25.37 19.65
CA SER A 234 33.69 26.25 20.28
C SER A 234 34.64 26.95 19.30
N GLY A 235 34.63 26.59 18.01
CA GLY A 235 35.55 27.10 17.00
C GLY A 235 36.90 26.38 16.97
N GLN A 236 36.99 25.21 17.61
CA GLN A 236 38.13 24.30 17.51
C GLN A 236 37.85 23.16 16.53
N VAL A 237 38.92 22.57 16.00
CA VAL A 237 38.88 21.36 15.18
C VAL A 237 39.79 20.31 15.82
N ALA A 238 39.24 19.14 16.11
CA ALA A 238 40.02 17.98 16.52
C ALA A 238 40.32 17.09 15.31
N ASN A 239 41.60 16.82 15.06
CA ASN A 239 42.07 15.92 14.00
C ASN A 239 42.04 14.48 14.50
N LEU A 240 40.84 13.89 14.52
CA LEU A 240 40.57 12.56 15.08
C LEU A 240 41.29 11.43 14.33
N VAL A 241 41.39 11.55 13.01
CA VAL A 241 42.18 10.65 12.16
C VAL A 241 43.02 11.51 11.22
N PRO A 242 44.33 11.67 11.49
CA PRO A 242 45.17 12.65 10.78
C PRO A 242 45.71 12.16 9.43
N SER A 243 45.71 10.85 9.16
CA SER A 243 45.88 10.19 7.85
C SER A 243 46.04 8.69 8.10
N ALA A 244 45.07 7.88 7.67
CA ALA A 244 45.18 6.42 7.75
C ALA A 244 44.95 5.82 6.36
N LEU A 245 45.95 5.14 5.79
CA LEU A 245 45.77 4.43 4.52
C LEU A 245 44.85 3.22 4.72
N GLN A 246 43.76 3.16 3.97
CA GLN A 246 42.78 2.09 4.01
C GLN A 246 42.70 1.38 2.65
N THR A 247 42.34 0.11 2.69
CA THR A 247 42.09 -0.68 1.48
C THR A 247 40.75 -0.30 0.83
N ALA A 248 40.65 -0.56 -0.48
CA ALA A 248 39.42 -0.37 -1.23
C ALA A 248 38.25 -1.14 -0.59
N GLY A 249 37.10 -0.48 -0.43
CA GLY A 249 35.88 -1.09 0.10
C GLY A 249 35.93 -1.46 1.58
N ALA A 250 36.99 -1.10 2.31
CA ALA A 250 37.09 -1.38 3.74
C ALA A 250 35.95 -0.76 4.54
N ARG A 251 35.52 -1.44 5.61
CA ARG A 251 34.64 -0.88 6.64
C ARG A 251 35.46 -0.60 7.87
N VAL A 252 35.50 0.66 8.26
CA VAL A 252 36.36 1.15 9.36
C VAL A 252 35.45 1.64 10.49
N ARG A 253 35.53 0.97 11.64
CA ARG A 253 34.92 1.41 12.88
C ARG A 253 35.91 2.31 13.63
N LEU A 254 35.53 3.54 13.87
CA LEU A 254 36.32 4.55 14.57
C LEU A 254 35.73 4.87 15.95
N GLY A 255 36.56 5.35 16.86
CA GLY A 255 36.14 5.78 18.22
C GLY A 255 36.01 4.64 19.24
N GLU A 256 36.27 3.39 18.85
CA GLU A 256 36.32 2.26 19.79
C GLU A 256 37.61 2.28 20.61
N PRO A 257 37.57 2.01 21.92
CA PRO A 257 38.76 1.93 22.75
C PRO A 257 39.70 0.82 22.28
N GLN A 258 40.97 1.16 22.04
CA GLN A 258 42.01 0.20 21.65
C GLN A 258 43.37 0.60 22.24
N GLY A 259 44.03 -0.32 22.93
CA GLY A 259 45.31 -0.06 23.58
C GLY A 259 45.21 1.09 24.58
N SER A 260 45.96 2.16 24.35
CA SER A 260 45.94 3.38 25.17
C SER A 260 44.88 4.41 24.76
N PHE A 261 44.18 4.21 23.63
CA PHE A 261 43.10 5.08 23.20
C PHE A 261 41.80 4.68 23.92
N THR A 262 41.25 5.60 24.70
CA THR A 262 40.05 5.36 25.54
C THR A 262 38.73 5.64 24.83
N GLY A 263 38.77 5.99 23.53
CA GLY A 263 37.58 6.41 22.78
C GLY A 263 37.40 7.93 22.76
N TRP A 264 36.47 8.39 21.92
CA TRP A 264 36.06 9.80 21.86
C TRP A 264 34.83 9.98 22.75
N GLU A 265 35.07 10.33 24.01
CA GLU A 265 33.98 10.59 24.97
C GLU A 265 33.30 11.92 24.68
N VAL A 266 31.98 11.94 24.71
CA VAL A 266 31.17 13.16 24.59
C VAL A 266 31.23 13.94 25.90
N ASP A 267 31.71 15.19 25.80
CA ASP A 267 31.76 16.14 26.92
C ASP A 267 31.28 17.53 26.49
N GLU A 268 31.21 18.46 27.43
CA GLU A 268 30.80 19.84 27.21
C GLU A 268 31.73 20.60 26.24
N PRO A 269 31.22 21.58 25.47
CA PRO A 269 29.82 22.02 25.38
C PRO A 269 28.94 21.09 24.52
N PHE A 270 27.66 21.00 24.87
CA PHE A 270 26.67 20.22 24.11
C PHE A 270 26.05 21.03 22.97
N GLY A 271 25.68 20.34 21.90
CA GLY A 271 25.06 20.98 20.75
C GLY A 271 25.20 20.12 19.50
N THR A 272 25.34 20.78 18.34
CA THR A 272 25.61 20.11 17.07
C THR A 272 27.03 20.38 16.63
N ASP A 273 27.86 19.36 16.62
CA ASP A 273 29.19 19.39 16.05
C ASP A 273 29.19 18.78 14.64
N LEU A 274 30.25 19.03 13.87
CA LEU A 274 30.37 18.58 12.49
C LEU A 274 31.62 17.72 12.32
N ALA A 275 31.42 16.41 12.10
CA ALA A 275 32.46 15.52 11.63
C ALA A 275 32.58 15.64 10.10
N VAL A 276 33.78 15.90 9.61
CA VAL A 276 34.11 15.93 8.18
C VAL A 276 35.03 14.76 7.89
N VAL A 277 34.52 13.78 7.15
CA VAL A 277 35.29 12.62 6.69
C VAL A 277 35.79 12.89 5.29
N ILE A 278 37.08 12.76 5.08
CA ILE A 278 37.75 13.04 3.80
C ILE A 278 38.53 11.80 3.39
N THR A 279 38.36 11.37 2.14
CA THR A 279 39.15 10.30 1.54
C THR A 279 39.93 10.82 0.34
N THR A 280 41.22 10.54 0.29
CA THR A 280 42.10 10.97 -0.80
C THR A 280 43.01 9.85 -1.31
N ASP A 281 43.34 9.83 -2.59
CA ASP A 281 44.22 8.79 -3.19
C ASP A 281 45.72 9.03 -2.91
N ARG A 282 46.05 10.24 -2.45
CA ARG A 282 47.38 10.63 -1.95
C ARG A 282 47.24 11.42 -0.65
N PRO A 283 48.29 11.54 0.18
CA PRO A 283 48.22 12.36 1.38
C PRO A 283 47.75 13.79 1.09
N LEU A 284 46.70 14.23 1.77
CA LEU A 284 46.09 15.56 1.58
C LEU A 284 46.97 16.68 2.16
N PHE A 285 47.51 16.45 3.36
CA PHE A 285 48.39 17.40 4.04
C PHE A 285 49.85 16.95 3.94
N GLY A 286 50.76 17.91 3.75
CA GLY A 286 52.20 17.63 3.70
C GLY A 286 52.84 17.36 5.07
N ASN A 287 52.20 17.83 6.15
CA ASN A 287 52.64 17.62 7.54
C ASN A 287 51.45 17.14 8.38
N SER A 288 51.75 16.43 9.47
CA SER A 288 50.72 16.08 10.46
C SER A 288 50.11 17.35 11.07
N ARG A 289 48.78 17.35 11.23
CA ARG A 289 48.06 18.45 11.88
C ARG A 289 48.10 18.29 13.40
N PRO A 290 48.06 19.38 14.18
CA PRO A 290 47.87 19.30 15.62
C PRO A 290 46.62 18.50 15.99
N VAL A 291 46.62 17.82 17.14
CA VAL A 291 45.45 17.04 17.58
C VAL A 291 44.22 17.94 17.73
N VAL A 292 44.41 19.16 18.27
CA VAL A 292 43.39 20.21 18.34
C VAL A 292 44.00 21.52 17.85
N GLU A 293 43.25 22.26 17.04
CA GLU A 293 43.64 23.56 16.52
C GLU A 293 42.42 24.45 16.26
N THR A 294 42.63 25.74 15.96
CA THR A 294 41.51 26.65 15.65
C THR A 294 40.91 26.32 14.29
N GLN A 295 39.60 26.55 14.14
CA GLN A 295 38.90 26.34 12.88
C GLN A 295 39.50 27.17 11.74
N ASP A 296 39.90 28.42 11.99
CA ASP A 296 40.53 29.27 10.98
C ASP A 296 41.87 28.69 10.48
N ALA A 297 42.70 28.19 11.40
CA ALA A 297 43.99 27.57 11.05
C ALA A 297 43.80 26.28 10.25
N TYR A 298 42.81 25.45 10.62
CA TYR A 298 42.47 24.24 9.89
C TYR A 298 41.92 24.57 8.49
N LEU A 299 40.99 25.51 8.38
CA LEU A 299 40.38 25.90 7.10
C LEU A 299 41.40 26.53 6.14
N ALA A 300 42.32 27.36 6.64
CA ALA A 300 43.41 27.91 5.82
C ALA A 300 44.29 26.81 5.22
N ALA A 301 44.65 25.81 6.04
CA ALA A 301 45.45 24.68 5.60
C ALA A 301 44.69 23.74 4.65
N LEU A 302 43.43 23.44 4.96
CA LEU A 302 42.56 22.63 4.10
C LEU A 302 42.38 23.31 2.74
N ALA A 303 42.20 24.63 2.71
CA ALA A 303 42.07 25.37 1.45
C ALA A 303 43.34 25.27 0.59
N ALA A 304 44.52 25.37 1.19
CA ALA A 304 45.78 25.14 0.48
C ALA A 304 45.91 23.70 -0.01
N ALA A 305 45.59 22.72 0.83
CA ALA A 305 45.63 21.31 0.50
C ALA A 305 44.70 20.94 -0.65
N LEU A 306 43.44 21.42 -0.65
CA LEU A 306 42.47 21.18 -1.73
C LEU A 306 42.89 21.83 -3.05
N ARG A 307 43.49 23.02 -3.02
CA ARG A 307 44.07 23.64 -4.24
C ARG A 307 45.20 22.80 -4.82
N ASN A 308 46.11 22.32 -3.97
CA ASN A 308 47.23 21.47 -4.39
C ASN A 308 46.73 20.11 -4.90
N ALA A 309 45.73 19.52 -4.25
CA ALA A 309 45.09 18.28 -4.67
C ALA A 309 44.49 18.44 -6.08
N ARG A 310 43.76 19.54 -6.32
CA ARG A 310 43.22 19.86 -7.65
C ARG A 310 44.30 20.03 -8.70
N ALA A 311 45.38 20.76 -8.39
CA ALA A 311 46.50 20.97 -9.31
C ALA A 311 47.25 19.69 -9.68
N SER A 312 47.30 18.72 -8.75
CA SER A 312 48.00 17.44 -8.91
C SER A 312 47.12 16.28 -9.39
N GLY A 313 45.82 16.55 -9.63
CA GLY A 313 44.84 15.52 -10.01
C GLY A 313 44.57 14.49 -8.90
N THR A 314 44.85 14.84 -7.63
CA THR A 314 44.56 14.00 -6.47
C THR A 314 43.04 13.87 -6.33
N ARG A 315 42.54 12.64 -6.27
CA ARG A 315 41.11 12.38 -6.06
C ARG A 315 40.77 12.68 -4.60
N VAL A 316 39.79 13.56 -4.38
CA VAL A 316 39.31 13.94 -3.05
C VAL A 316 37.80 13.78 -3.01
N VAL A 317 37.30 13.09 -1.99
CA VAL A 317 35.86 12.98 -1.72
C VAL A 317 35.61 13.25 -0.24
N VAL A 318 34.60 14.07 0.05
CA VAL A 318 34.25 14.45 1.42
C VAL A 318 32.81 14.06 1.77
N ARG A 319 32.55 13.78 3.05
CA ARG A 319 31.22 13.54 3.60
C ARG A 319 31.08 14.27 4.95
N PRO A 320 30.18 15.26 5.07
CA PRO A 320 29.84 15.86 6.36
C PRO A 320 28.85 14.98 7.13
N VAL A 321 28.99 14.95 8.45
CA VAL A 321 28.06 14.29 9.38
C VAL A 321 27.87 15.18 10.60
N VAL A 322 26.62 15.44 10.97
CA VAL A 322 26.31 16.14 12.22
C VAL A 322 26.35 15.14 13.36
N VAL A 323 27.02 15.52 14.45
CA VAL A 323 27.00 14.79 15.72
C VAL A 323 26.26 15.66 16.72
N GLU A 324 25.06 15.25 17.10
CA GLU A 324 24.25 15.94 18.11
C GLU A 324 24.54 15.35 19.49
N THR A 325 24.86 16.21 20.44
CA THR A 325 25.23 15.86 21.82
C THR A 325 24.37 16.59 22.83
N ILE A 326 24.07 15.94 23.95
CA ILE A 326 23.26 16.49 25.06
C ILE A 326 23.86 16.14 26.42
N ALA A 327 23.49 16.92 27.44
CA ALA A 327 23.76 16.55 28.82
C ALA A 327 23.09 15.20 29.16
N ARG A 328 23.71 14.44 30.06
CA ARG A 328 23.11 13.21 30.60
C ARG A 328 21.86 13.57 31.40
N ARG A 329 20.75 12.91 31.09
CA ARG A 329 19.49 13.07 31.84
C ARG A 329 19.50 12.27 33.14
#